data_AF-A0A7J8HBV8-F1
#
_entry.id   AF-A0A7J8HBV8-F1
#
_cell.length_a   1.000
_cell.length_b   1.000
_cell.length_c   1.000
_cell.angle_alpha   90.00
_cell.angle_beta   90.00
_cell.angle_gamma   90.00
#
_symmetry.space_group_name_H-M   'P 1'
#
loop_
_entity.id
_entity.type
_entity.pdbx_description
1 polymer ?
#
loop_
_entity_poly.entity_id
_entity_poly.type
_entity_poly.pdbx_seq_one_letter_code
_entity_poly.pdbx_strand_id
1 'polypeptide(L)'
;MNGAQPIRCRCKHFADQHSASPGFMCNTCSKCSGFHSCFTCACGQPAFAHDTVVETKEERLAQGKPVGRDVPYAAMGGLTGFSSLAEGYMRLDDSGIGAPSAEFLDSSDTAMDHPFLKAFQTSSSSFPERRTDVGTSHQVSSLRRPEEDDMAFFERQYQERIKMEKAANHKGKAPLPSNKKTS
;
A
#
# COMPACT_ATOMS: atom_id res chain seq x y z
N MET A 1 23.35 -1.21 -9.12
CA MET A 1 22.42 -1.80 -8.14
C MET A 1 23.12 -1.81 -6.80
N ASN A 2 22.77 -0.88 -5.91
CA ASN A 2 23.30 -0.91 -4.56
C ASN A 2 22.37 -1.81 -3.75
N GLY A 3 22.85 -2.99 -3.35
CA GLY A 3 22.09 -3.93 -2.52
C GLY A 3 21.77 -3.38 -1.13
N ALA A 4 21.27 -4.24 -0.24
CA ALA A 4 21.02 -3.90 1.16
C ALA A 4 22.30 -3.31 1.77
N GLN A 5 22.23 -2.06 2.24
CA GLN A 5 23.36 -1.42 2.87
C GLN A 5 23.63 -2.11 4.21
N PRO A 6 24.87 -2.60 4.46
CA PRO A 6 25.17 -3.29 5.70
C PRO A 6 24.96 -2.37 6.90
N ILE A 7 24.27 -2.89 7.92
CA ILE A 7 23.90 -2.16 9.13
C ILE A 7 25.17 -1.72 9.86
N ARG A 8 25.20 -0.45 10.29
CA ARG A 8 26.33 0.15 11.00
C ARG A 8 26.03 0.32 12.48
N CYS A 9 27.06 0.21 13.28
CA CYS A 9 27.04 0.59 14.69
C CYS A 9 26.91 2.11 14.84
N ARG A 10 26.54 2.60 16.04
CA ARG A 10 26.61 4.02 16.43
C ARG A 10 27.98 4.65 16.18
N CYS A 11 29.06 3.85 16.26
CA CYS A 11 30.42 4.29 15.92
C CYS A 11 30.72 4.31 14.40
N LYS A 12 29.71 4.09 13.53
CA LYS A 12 29.77 4.04 12.05
C LYS A 12 30.49 2.83 11.43
N HIS A 13 31.06 1.96 12.26
CA HIS A 13 31.71 0.73 11.86
C HIS A 13 30.73 -0.41 11.61
N PHE A 14 31.14 -1.39 10.81
CA PHE A 14 30.34 -2.58 10.49
C PHE A 14 30.35 -3.61 11.62
N ALA A 15 29.42 -4.56 11.58
CA ALA A 15 29.34 -5.66 12.54
C ALA A 15 30.65 -6.47 12.61
N ASP A 16 31.29 -6.72 11.47
CA ASP A 16 32.56 -7.47 11.35
C ASP A 16 33.74 -6.78 12.07
N GLN A 17 33.62 -5.48 12.36
CA GLN A 17 34.62 -4.70 13.09
C GLN A 17 34.38 -4.73 14.60
N HIS A 18 33.49 -5.60 15.09
CA HIS A 18 33.21 -5.82 16.51
C HIS A 18 33.50 -7.28 16.89
N SER A 19 33.93 -7.52 18.13
CA SER A 19 34.16 -8.88 18.62
C SER A 19 32.85 -9.65 18.76
N ALA A 20 32.85 -10.95 18.48
CA ALA A 20 31.69 -11.83 18.73
C ALA A 20 31.54 -12.23 20.21
N SER A 21 32.48 -11.83 21.07
CA SER A 21 32.48 -12.12 22.51
C SER A 21 31.51 -11.22 23.28
N PRO A 22 31.09 -11.62 24.49
CA PRO A 22 30.24 -10.78 25.34
C PRO A 22 30.92 -9.43 25.57
N GLY A 23 30.25 -8.35 25.16
CA GLY A 23 30.78 -6.98 25.18
C GLY A 23 30.97 -6.36 23.78
N PHE A 24 30.85 -7.12 22.69
CA PHE A 24 30.83 -6.66 21.29
C PHE A 24 31.68 -5.41 21.01
N MET A 25 32.92 -5.37 21.52
CA MET A 25 33.72 -4.15 21.50
C MET A 25 34.19 -3.88 20.08
N CYS A 26 34.25 -2.61 19.71
CA CYS A 26 34.74 -2.24 18.38
C CYS A 26 36.27 -2.34 18.34
N ASN A 27 36.78 -3.02 17.31
CA ASN A 27 38.22 -3.19 17.10
C ASN A 27 38.88 -1.92 16.52
N THR A 28 38.10 -1.00 15.94
CA THR A 28 38.59 0.24 15.33
C THR A 28 38.44 1.48 16.22
N CYS A 29 37.64 1.44 17.30
CA CYS A 29 37.49 2.59 18.18
C CYS A 29 37.32 2.20 19.66
N SER A 30 37.98 2.94 20.54
CA SER A 30 38.02 2.69 21.99
C SER A 30 36.79 3.16 22.76
N LYS A 31 35.91 3.96 22.13
CA LYS A 31 34.70 4.53 22.76
C LYS A 31 33.46 3.68 22.57
N CYS A 32 33.55 2.60 21.79
CA CYS A 32 32.42 1.73 21.47
C CYS A 32 32.48 0.49 22.35
N SER A 33 31.57 0.42 23.31
CA SER A 33 31.43 -0.68 24.27
C SER A 33 30.54 -1.82 23.78
N GLY A 34 30.10 -1.80 22.52
CA GLY A 34 29.12 -2.76 22.00
C GLY A 34 28.63 -2.40 20.60
N PHE A 35 28.28 -3.40 19.79
CA PHE A 35 27.61 -3.17 18.52
C PHE A 35 26.18 -2.68 18.76
N HIS A 36 25.92 -1.41 18.46
CA HIS A 36 24.60 -0.78 18.59
C HIS A 36 24.12 -0.28 17.23
N SER A 37 23.19 -0.96 16.59
CA SER A 37 22.53 -0.47 15.38
C SER A 37 21.34 0.43 15.70
N CYS A 38 21.02 1.37 14.82
CA CYS A 38 19.76 2.14 14.86
C CYS A 38 18.59 1.36 14.24
N PHE A 39 18.81 0.11 13.84
CA PHE A 39 17.79 -0.75 13.28
C PHE A 39 16.91 -1.29 14.41
N THR A 40 15.67 -0.84 14.44
CA THR A 40 14.61 -1.35 15.31
C THR A 40 13.66 -2.21 14.49
N CYS A 41 13.23 -3.33 15.05
CA CYS A 41 12.13 -4.10 14.48
C CYS A 41 10.85 -3.23 14.46
N ALA A 42 9.85 -3.60 13.65
CA ALA A 42 8.56 -2.91 13.64
C ALA A 42 7.88 -2.87 15.03
N CYS A 43 8.23 -3.80 15.93
CA CYS A 43 7.80 -3.79 17.34
C CYS A 43 8.51 -2.71 18.21
N GLY A 44 9.44 -1.95 17.65
CA GLY A 44 10.19 -0.88 18.33
C GLY A 44 11.38 -1.35 19.17
N GLN A 45 11.56 -2.66 19.36
CA GLN A 45 12.69 -3.21 20.11
C GLN A 45 13.96 -3.32 19.26
N PRO A 46 15.16 -3.21 19.87
CA PRO A 46 16.43 -3.33 19.16
C PRO A 46 16.68 -4.78 18.72
N ALA A 47 17.49 -4.97 17.69
CA ALA A 47 17.77 -6.30 17.13
C ALA A 47 18.30 -7.32 18.17
N PHE A 48 19.11 -6.89 19.14
CA PHE A 48 19.67 -7.77 20.18
C PHE A 48 18.62 -8.32 21.17
N ALA A 49 17.43 -7.71 21.23
CA ALA A 49 16.33 -8.18 22.08
C ALA A 49 15.46 -9.23 21.37
N HIS A 50 15.83 -9.64 20.15
CA HIS A 50 15.14 -10.66 19.38
C HIS A 50 15.99 -11.91 19.28
N ASP A 51 15.37 -13.06 19.53
CA ASP A 51 15.94 -14.35 19.19
C ASP A 51 15.44 -14.76 17.81
N THR A 52 16.35 -15.02 16.88
CA THR A 52 15.99 -15.59 15.58
C THR A 52 15.82 -17.10 15.74
N VAL A 53 14.59 -17.59 15.64
CA VAL A 53 14.27 -19.02 15.65
C VAL A 53 14.11 -19.50 14.22
N VAL A 54 14.90 -20.49 13.81
CA VAL A 54 14.79 -21.14 12.49
C VAL A 54 14.14 -22.50 12.70
N GLU A 55 12.89 -22.64 12.28
CA GLU A 55 12.14 -23.90 12.36
C GLU A 55 12.28 -24.70 11.05
N THR A 56 12.42 -26.02 11.17
CA THR A 56 12.34 -26.91 10.00
C THR A 56 10.88 -27.07 9.56
N LYS A 57 10.70 -27.52 8.31
CA LYS A 57 9.37 -27.85 7.79
C LYS A 57 8.66 -28.91 8.66
N GLU A 58 9.40 -29.93 9.08
CA GLU A 58 8.89 -31.02 9.89
C GLU A 58 8.45 -30.53 11.29
N GLU A 59 9.25 -29.64 11.90
CA GLU A 59 8.91 -29.00 13.17
C GLU A 59 7.62 -28.18 13.08
N ARG A 60 7.45 -27.41 12.00
CA ARG A 60 6.23 -26.61 11.80
C ARG A 60 5.00 -27.49 11.57
N LEU A 61 5.13 -28.57 10.80
CA LEU A 61 4.05 -29.55 10.61
C LEU A 61 3.67 -30.24 11.94
N ALA A 62 4.67 -30.63 12.74
CA ALA A 62 4.43 -31.25 14.04
C ALA A 62 3.70 -30.33 15.03
N GLN A 63 3.93 -29.02 14.92
CA GLN A 63 3.23 -27.99 15.71
C GLN A 63 1.89 -27.53 15.10
N GLY A 64 1.47 -28.11 13.97
CA GLY A 64 0.24 -27.71 13.27
C GLY A 64 0.29 -26.31 12.65
N LYS A 65 1.48 -25.75 12.42
CA LYS A 65 1.67 -24.45 11.77
C LYS A 65 1.62 -24.60 10.24
N PRO A 66 1.14 -23.58 9.50
CA PRO A 66 1.09 -23.63 8.04
C PRO A 66 2.50 -23.69 7.45
N VAL A 67 2.64 -24.51 6.41
CA VAL A 67 3.88 -24.66 5.63
C VAL A 67 3.55 -24.44 4.15
N GLY A 68 4.40 -23.66 3.47
CA GLY A 68 4.26 -23.40 2.04
C GLY A 68 4.33 -24.68 1.18
N ARG A 69 3.72 -24.62 -0.01
CA ARG A 69 3.71 -25.72 -0.98
C ARG A 69 5.10 -25.96 -1.57
N ASP A 70 5.49 -27.23 -1.71
CA ASP A 70 6.74 -27.59 -2.39
C ASP A 70 6.64 -27.23 -3.88
N VAL A 71 7.53 -26.35 -4.34
CA VAL A 71 7.58 -25.89 -5.72
C VAL A 71 8.77 -26.55 -6.41
N PRO A 72 8.59 -27.23 -7.57
CA PRO A 72 9.68 -27.93 -8.26
C PRO A 72 10.75 -27.00 -8.85
N TYR A 73 10.55 -25.69 -8.80
CA TYR A 73 11.50 -24.68 -9.26
C TYR A 73 11.59 -23.53 -8.26
N ALA A 74 12.75 -23.39 -7.62
CA ALA A 74 13.09 -22.25 -6.78
C ALA A 74 13.56 -21.09 -7.66
N ALA A 75 12.63 -20.35 -8.26
CA ALA A 75 12.96 -19.04 -8.82
C ALA A 75 13.34 -18.12 -7.64
N MET A 76 14.64 -17.90 -7.47
CA MET A 76 15.22 -17.08 -6.42
C MET A 76 14.72 -15.64 -6.49
N GLY A 77 13.76 -15.28 -5.62
CA GLY A 77 13.53 -13.90 -5.21
C GLY A 77 12.81 -13.02 -6.23
N GLY A 78 11.52 -13.29 -6.46
CA GLY A 78 10.60 -12.35 -7.11
C GLY A 78 9.38 -12.09 -6.23
N LEU A 79 8.82 -10.87 -6.30
CA LEU A 79 7.50 -10.58 -5.73
C LEU A 79 6.48 -11.39 -6.54
N THR A 80 6.06 -12.55 -6.03
CA THR A 80 4.99 -13.37 -6.62
C THR A 80 3.62 -12.70 -6.54
N GLY A 81 3.49 -11.64 -5.73
CA GLY A 81 2.32 -10.77 -5.60
C GLY A 81 2.59 -9.61 -4.64
N PHE A 82 1.64 -8.67 -4.51
CA PHE A 82 1.76 -7.56 -3.55
C PHE A 82 1.85 -8.03 -2.09
N SER A 83 1.26 -9.17 -1.76
CA SER A 83 1.36 -9.80 -0.43
C SER A 83 2.80 -10.19 -0.07
N SER A 84 3.67 -10.46 -1.05
CA SER A 84 5.08 -10.78 -0.82
C SER A 84 5.92 -9.60 -0.36
N LEU A 85 5.38 -8.36 -0.40
CA LEU A 85 5.99 -7.18 0.23
C LEU A 85 5.76 -7.13 1.74
N ALA A 86 4.70 -7.78 2.23
CA ALA A 86 4.39 -7.79 3.65
C ALA A 86 5.28 -8.82 4.37
N GLU A 87 5.73 -8.45 5.57
CA GLU A 87 6.46 -9.34 6.46
C GLU A 87 5.61 -10.61 6.72
N GLY A 88 6.26 -11.78 6.87
CA GLY A 88 5.57 -13.07 6.92
C GLY A 88 4.42 -13.15 7.94
N TYR A 89 4.56 -12.46 9.08
CA TYR A 89 3.53 -12.40 10.12
C TYR A 89 2.31 -11.55 9.73
N MET A 90 2.44 -10.60 8.81
CA MET A 90 1.37 -9.72 8.35
C MET A 90 0.62 -10.27 7.13
N ARG A 91 1.12 -11.35 6.53
CA ARG A 91 0.55 -11.91 5.31
C ARG A 91 -0.74 -12.66 5.61
N LEU A 92 -1.84 -12.24 4.98
CA LEU A 92 -3.15 -12.88 5.11
C LEU A 92 -3.34 -14.10 4.19
N ASP A 93 -2.34 -14.45 3.36
CA ASP A 93 -2.35 -15.67 2.56
C ASP A 93 -1.82 -16.87 3.35
N ASP A 94 -2.04 -18.08 2.84
CA ASP A 94 -1.66 -19.36 3.49
C ASP A 94 -0.16 -19.48 3.82
N SER A 95 0.69 -18.62 3.22
CA SER A 95 2.11 -18.57 3.56
C SER A 95 2.41 -17.75 4.83
N GLY A 96 1.42 -17.06 5.40
CA GLY A 96 1.52 -16.15 6.54
C GLY A 96 0.61 -16.50 7.71
N ILE A 97 -0.03 -15.49 8.32
CA ILE A 97 -1.00 -15.68 9.41
C ILE A 97 -2.35 -16.23 8.92
N GLY A 98 -2.56 -16.23 7.60
CA GLY A 98 -3.79 -16.70 6.97
C GLY A 98 -4.93 -15.68 7.05
N ALA A 99 -5.99 -15.94 6.28
CA ALA A 99 -7.14 -15.06 6.27
C ALA A 99 -7.85 -15.12 7.64
N PRO A 100 -8.28 -13.97 8.21
CA PRO A 100 -9.07 -13.98 9.43
C PRO A 100 -10.35 -14.81 9.22
N SER A 101 -10.77 -15.52 10.26
CA SER A 101 -11.95 -16.39 10.22
C SER A 101 -13.20 -15.60 9.79
N ALA A 102 -14.08 -16.22 9.01
CA ALA A 102 -15.34 -15.61 8.58
C ALA A 102 -16.17 -15.06 9.76
N GLU A 103 -16.19 -15.75 10.89
CA GLU A 103 -16.92 -15.29 12.08
C GLU A 103 -16.38 -14.00 12.69
N PHE A 104 -15.08 -13.72 12.48
CA PHE A 104 -14.49 -12.45 12.90
C PHE A 104 -14.90 -11.32 11.95
N LEU A 105 -14.99 -11.60 10.65
CA LEU A 105 -15.42 -10.64 9.64
C LEU A 105 -16.93 -10.34 9.71
N ASP A 106 -17.73 -11.35 10.08
CA ASP A 106 -19.18 -11.26 10.19
C ASP A 106 -19.65 -10.82 11.60
N SER A 107 -18.70 -10.53 12.51
CA SER A 107 -19.04 -10.03 13.84
C SER A 107 -19.67 -8.63 13.76
N SER A 108 -20.70 -8.40 14.57
CA SER A 108 -21.46 -7.15 14.54
C SER A 108 -20.61 -5.99 15.06
N ASP A 109 -20.59 -4.88 14.30
CA ASP A 109 -19.85 -3.67 14.70
C ASP A 109 -20.30 -3.21 16.08
N THR A 110 -19.33 -3.07 16.97
CA THR A 110 -19.49 -2.57 18.32
C THR A 110 -19.36 -1.04 18.35
N ALA A 111 -19.81 -0.44 19.45
CA ALA A 111 -19.72 1.01 19.64
C ALA A 111 -18.26 1.53 19.60
N MET A 112 -17.27 0.67 19.81
CA MET A 112 -15.83 1.01 19.83
C MET A 112 -15.16 0.99 18.45
N ASP A 113 -15.87 0.56 17.40
CA ASP A 113 -15.28 0.41 16.08
C ASP A 113 -15.08 1.75 15.35
N HIS A 114 -14.11 1.74 14.43
CA HIS A 114 -13.64 2.93 13.73
C HIS A 114 -14.81 3.58 12.97
N PRO A 115 -14.97 4.93 13.02
CA PRO A 115 -16.11 5.62 12.42
C PRO A 115 -16.27 5.38 10.91
N PHE A 116 -15.18 4.99 10.23
CA PHE A 116 -15.20 4.55 8.84
C PHE A 116 -16.10 3.32 8.62
N LEU A 117 -16.02 2.30 9.48
CA LEU A 117 -16.82 1.07 9.34
C LEU A 117 -18.32 1.36 9.52
N LYS A 118 -18.67 2.18 10.52
CA LYS A 118 -20.06 2.61 10.76
C LYS A 118 -20.71 3.31 9.57
N ALA A 119 -19.96 4.08 8.79
CA ALA A 119 -20.52 4.83 7.66
C ALA A 119 -21.03 3.92 6.53
N PHE A 120 -20.35 2.79 6.27
CA PHE A 120 -20.69 1.90 5.16
C PHE A 120 -21.73 0.83 5.51
N GLN A 121 -21.95 0.56 6.80
CA GLN A 121 -22.92 -0.43 7.27
C GLN A 121 -24.37 -0.06 6.91
N THR A 122 -24.68 1.24 6.86
CA THR A 122 -26.01 1.78 6.48
C THR A 122 -26.43 1.40 5.04
N SER A 123 -25.48 1.03 4.18
CA SER A 123 -25.72 0.71 2.77
C SER A 123 -26.20 -0.73 2.55
N SER A 124 -25.96 -1.63 3.51
CA SER A 124 -26.19 -3.06 3.34
C SER A 124 -27.57 -3.52 3.80
N SER A 125 -28.34 -2.66 4.49
CA SER A 125 -29.66 -3.02 5.03
C SER A 125 -30.87 -2.50 4.22
N SER A 126 -30.65 -1.93 3.03
CA SER A 126 -31.76 -1.46 2.19
C SER A 126 -31.71 -2.08 0.79
N PHE A 127 -32.31 -3.27 0.66
CA PHE A 127 -33.13 -3.53 -0.52
C PHE A 127 -34.41 -2.68 -0.36
N PRO A 128 -34.69 -1.77 -1.30
CA PRO A 128 -36.06 -1.68 -1.76
C PRO A 128 -36.19 -1.56 -3.27
N GLU A 129 -37.30 -2.11 -3.72
CA GLU A 129 -37.90 -2.02 -5.04
C GLU A 129 -37.87 -0.61 -5.67
N ARG A 130 -37.58 -0.60 -6.97
CA ARG A 130 -38.27 0.13 -8.05
C ARG A 130 -39.32 1.18 -7.58
N ARG A 131 -39.00 2.48 -7.62
CA ARG A 131 -39.96 3.58 -7.91
C ARG A 131 -39.31 4.83 -8.54
N THR A 132 -39.69 5.04 -9.81
CA THR A 132 -40.00 6.28 -10.57
C THR A 132 -39.50 7.67 -10.13
N ASP A 133 -38.79 8.30 -11.07
CA ASP A 133 -39.01 9.63 -11.70
C ASP A 133 -39.02 10.94 -10.87
N VAL A 134 -38.53 11.99 -11.55
CA VAL A 134 -38.61 13.44 -11.29
C VAL A 134 -37.41 14.08 -10.58
N GLY A 135 -36.46 14.52 -11.41
CA GLY A 135 -36.10 15.93 -11.50
C GLY A 135 -35.32 16.54 -10.33
N THR A 136 -33.99 16.44 -10.38
CA THR A 136 -33.11 17.54 -9.89
C THR A 136 -31.98 17.71 -10.88
N SER A 137 -32.33 18.32 -12.00
CA SER A 137 -31.41 18.78 -13.02
C SER A 137 -30.60 19.97 -12.48
N HIS A 138 -29.31 20.01 -12.81
CA HIS A 138 -28.35 21.13 -12.67
C HIS A 138 -27.37 21.23 -11.50
N GLN A 139 -27.34 20.35 -10.49
CA GLN A 139 -26.26 20.40 -9.46
C GLN A 139 -25.42 19.13 -9.30
N VAL A 140 -25.66 18.09 -10.11
CA VAL A 140 -25.10 16.74 -9.91
C VAL A 140 -24.10 16.35 -10.99
N SER A 141 -23.69 17.26 -11.89
CA SER A 141 -22.72 16.91 -12.95
C SER A 141 -21.31 16.58 -12.43
N SER A 142 -21.06 16.71 -11.13
CA SER A 142 -19.77 16.38 -10.49
C SER A 142 -19.81 15.17 -9.55
N LEU A 143 -20.97 14.54 -9.33
CA LEU A 143 -21.05 13.32 -8.52
C LEU A 143 -20.90 12.10 -9.43
N ARG A 144 -19.90 11.25 -9.12
CA ARG A 144 -19.63 10.00 -9.85
C ARG A 144 -20.89 9.15 -9.89
N ARG A 145 -21.27 8.72 -11.09
CA ARG A 145 -22.30 7.69 -11.21
C ARG A 145 -21.68 6.35 -10.84
N PRO A 146 -22.28 5.57 -9.92
CA PRO A 146 -21.72 4.29 -9.45
C PRO A 146 -21.50 3.22 -10.54
N GLU A 147 -22.01 3.46 -11.75
CA GLU A 147 -22.06 2.49 -12.85
C GLU A 147 -21.11 2.83 -14.02
N GLU A 148 -20.46 4.00 -14.01
CA GLU A 148 -19.53 4.37 -15.08
C GLU A 148 -18.12 3.85 -14.78
N ASP A 149 -17.54 3.08 -15.71
CA ASP A 149 -16.14 2.64 -15.67
C ASP A 149 -15.22 3.85 -15.47
N ASP A 150 -14.35 3.80 -14.44
CA ASP A 150 -13.46 4.89 -14.04
C ASP A 150 -12.64 5.42 -15.22
N MET A 151 -12.27 4.54 -16.17
CA MET A 151 -11.57 4.92 -17.41
C MET A 151 -12.41 5.83 -18.31
N ALA A 152 -13.70 5.54 -18.48
CA ALA A 152 -14.60 6.31 -19.34
C ALA A 152 -14.87 7.72 -18.77
N PHE A 153 -14.87 7.85 -17.44
CA PHE A 153 -14.99 9.15 -16.77
C PHE A 153 -13.81 10.08 -17.10
N PHE A 154 -12.58 9.59 -16.96
CA PHE A 154 -11.39 10.39 -17.25
C PHE A 154 -11.26 10.74 -18.73
N GLU A 155 -11.62 9.81 -19.62
CA GLU A 155 -11.62 10.06 -21.06
C GLU A 155 -12.61 11.16 -21.47
N ARG A 156 -13.83 11.15 -20.92
CA ARG A 156 -14.85 12.17 -21.19
C ARG A 156 -14.40 13.56 -20.74
N GLN A 157 -13.83 13.67 -19.54
CA GLN A 157 -13.26 14.90 -18.99
C GLN A 157 -12.13 15.46 -19.87
N TYR A 158 -11.26 14.57 -20.37
CA TYR A 158 -10.17 14.96 -21.25
C TYR A 158 -10.69 15.50 -22.59
N GLN A 159 -11.66 14.82 -23.21
CA GLN A 159 -12.27 15.23 -24.47
C GLN A 159 -12.99 16.59 -24.37
N GLU A 160 -13.69 16.86 -23.26
CA GLU A 160 -14.34 18.15 -23.02
C GLU A 160 -13.34 19.30 -22.94
N ARG A 161 -12.22 19.09 -22.23
CA ARG A 161 -11.15 20.10 -22.10
C ARG A 161 -10.54 20.45 -23.45
N ILE A 162 -10.22 19.45 -24.26
CA ILE A 162 -9.70 19.62 -25.62
C ILE A 162 -10.72 20.34 -26.52
N LYS A 163 -12.02 20.02 -26.38
CA LYS A 163 -13.08 20.68 -27.15
C LYS A 163 -13.22 22.16 -26.77
N MET A 164 -13.14 22.50 -25.49
CA MET A 164 -13.16 23.89 -25.02
C MET A 164 -11.94 24.67 -25.50
N GLU A 165 -10.75 24.07 -25.46
CA GLU A 165 -9.52 24.69 -25.95
C GLU A 165 -9.57 24.96 -27.46
N LYS A 166 -10.05 23.99 -28.25
CA LYS A 166 -10.27 24.17 -29.70
C LYS A 166 -11.29 25.27 -29.99
N ALA A 167 -12.38 25.34 -29.23
CA ALA A 167 -13.40 26.38 -29.38
C ALA A 167 -12.87 27.78 -28.99
N ALA A 168 -12.02 27.87 -27.97
CA ALA A 168 -11.36 29.12 -27.58
C ALA A 168 -10.37 29.60 -28.66
N ASN A 169 -9.56 28.70 -29.22
CA ASN A 169 -8.62 29.01 -30.29
C ASN A 169 -9.32 29.43 -31.60
N HIS A 170 -10.54 28.94 -31.86
CA HIS A 170 -11.32 29.36 -33.02
C HIS A 170 -11.93 30.77 -32.84
N LYS A 171 -12.27 31.17 -31.61
CA LYS A 171 -12.76 32.53 -31.30
C LYS A 171 -11.67 33.61 -31.37
N GLY A 172 -10.39 33.25 -31.23
CA GLY A 172 -9.26 34.18 -31.33
C GLY A 172 -8.81 34.57 -32.75
N LYS A 173 -9.41 33.99 -33.80
CA LYS A 173 -9.02 34.20 -35.21
C LYS A 173 -10.11 34.91 -36.04
N ALA A 174 -10.64 36.03 -35.57
CA ALA A 174 -11.51 36.89 -36.39
C ALA A 174 -10.67 37.94 -37.17
N PRO A 175 -10.83 38.10 -38.50
CA PRO A 175 -10.09 39.12 -39.26
C PRO A 175 -10.58 40.55 -38.95
N LEU A 176 -9.64 41.47 -38.72
CA LEU A 176 -9.91 42.91 -38.53
C LEU A 176 -10.43 43.55 -39.84
N PRO A 177 -11.41 44.47 -39.78
CA PRO A 177 -11.93 45.14 -40.97
C PRO A 177 -10.92 46.14 -41.54
N SER A 178 -10.64 46.06 -42.84
CA SER A 178 -9.71 46.95 -43.53
C SER A 178 -10.37 48.29 -43.88
N ASN A 179 -9.77 49.37 -43.38
CA ASN A 179 -10.21 50.74 -43.63
C ASN A 179 -9.82 51.16 -45.07
N LYS A 180 -10.80 51.41 -45.95
CA LYS A 180 -10.56 52.03 -47.27
C LYS A 180 -10.69 53.55 -47.17
N LYS A 181 -9.60 54.24 -47.47
CA LYS A 181 -9.52 55.70 -47.65
C LYS A 181 -10.31 56.14 -48.89
N THR A 182 -11.12 57.18 -48.74
CA THR A 182 -11.79 57.92 -49.82
C THR A 182 -10.91 59.06 -50.29
N SER A 183 -10.69 59.15 -51.61
CA SER A 183 -10.27 60.35 -52.34
C SER A 183 -11.37 60.71 -53.33
#